data_AF-A0A2A9NP86-F1
#
_entry.id   AF-A0A2A9NP86-F1
#
_cell.length_a   1.000
_cell.length_b   1.000
_cell.length_c   1.000
_cell.angle_alpha   90.00
_cell.angle_beta   90.00
_cell.angle_gamma   90.00
#
_symmetry.space_group_name_H-M   'P 1'
#
loop_
_entity.id
_entity.type
_entity.pdbx_description
1 polymer ?
#
loop_
_entity_poly.entity_id
_entity_poly.type
_entity_poly.pdbx_seq_one_letter_code
_entity_poly.pdbx_strand_id
1 'polypeptide(L)'
;MQTGKLFEFHFLPLVVQPSFSLISFEQDVVRPGLANSHMFFKERPLTATFVSIFSLLSFLPVLAFVGLSLFAVVSFTLFALFLTVISSGAVIIALLSILCFALFANFFTSILLTSLIAFCYLFIRLAVLVREGGSTGISQWCSEVTQYVTNPKLEEMPVAEHATIPTESESEGVFVHKDAAERSSHSHDEHDEHDERSTEEDHVKVQG
;
A
#
# COMPACT_ATOMS: atom_id res chain seq x y z
N MET A 1 0.36 11.35 38.90
CA MET A 1 0.31 9.96 38.40
C MET A 1 -0.95 9.32 38.95
N GLN A 2 -2.03 9.33 38.16
CA GLN A 2 -3.35 8.88 38.58
C GLN A 2 -3.88 7.98 37.47
N THR A 3 -3.59 6.69 37.63
CA THR A 3 -4.10 5.59 36.79
C THR A 3 -5.51 5.23 37.27
N GLY A 4 -6.52 5.91 36.76
CA GLY A 4 -7.93 5.53 36.93
C GLY A 4 -8.44 4.96 35.60
N LYS A 5 -8.61 3.64 35.42
CA LYS A 5 -9.78 2.87 35.86
C LYS A 5 -11.12 3.56 35.55
N LEU A 6 -11.45 3.78 34.28
CA LEU A 6 -12.82 4.02 33.86
C LEU A 6 -12.93 3.68 32.38
N PHE A 7 -13.15 2.40 32.05
CA PHE A 7 -13.89 1.96 30.86
C PHE A 7 -13.95 0.41 30.89
N GLU A 8 -14.54 -0.14 31.96
CA GLU A 8 -15.14 -1.46 31.85
C GLU A 8 -16.44 -1.27 31.05
N PHE A 9 -16.33 -1.43 29.74
CA PHE A 9 -17.47 -1.70 28.88
C PHE A 9 -18.05 -3.05 29.31
N HIS A 10 -19.01 -2.99 30.23
CA HIS A 10 -19.92 -4.07 30.52
C HIS A 10 -20.68 -4.39 29.22
N PHE A 11 -20.10 -5.29 28.42
CA PHE A 11 -20.78 -5.96 27.33
C PHE A 11 -21.90 -6.77 27.97
N LEU A 12 -23.08 -6.16 28.08
CA LEU A 12 -24.30 -6.92 28.30
C LEU A 12 -24.38 -7.91 27.14
N PRO A 13 -24.43 -9.23 27.40
CA PRO A 13 -24.64 -10.19 26.35
C PRO A 13 -26.00 -9.84 25.76
N LEU A 14 -25.96 -9.32 24.53
CA LEU A 14 -27.12 -9.10 23.71
C LEU A 14 -27.67 -10.51 23.47
N VAL A 15 -28.57 -10.94 24.36
CA VAL A 15 -29.37 -12.15 24.19
C VAL A 15 -30.29 -11.83 23.01
N VAL A 16 -29.72 -11.95 21.81
CA VAL A 16 -30.46 -12.13 20.59
C VAL A 16 -31.23 -13.42 20.84
N GLN A 17 -32.51 -13.33 21.22
CA GLN A 17 -33.41 -14.47 21.23
C GLN A 17 -33.87 -14.68 19.78
N PRO A 18 -33.27 -15.59 19.00
CA PRO A 18 -33.60 -15.78 17.61
C PRO A 18 -34.38 -17.09 17.51
N SER A 19 -35.59 -17.11 18.06
CA SER A 19 -36.51 -18.22 17.79
C SER A 19 -37.95 -17.80 18.09
N PHE A 20 -38.41 -16.74 17.42
CA PHE A 20 -39.78 -16.81 16.91
C PHE A 20 -39.79 -17.99 15.94
N SER A 21 -40.13 -19.17 16.44
CA SER A 21 -40.30 -20.37 15.63
C SER A 21 -41.42 -20.07 14.64
N LEU A 22 -41.07 -19.67 13.41
CA LEU A 22 -42.01 -19.52 12.29
C LEU A 22 -42.91 -20.76 12.16
N ILE A 23 -42.38 -21.92 12.56
CA ILE A 23 -43.07 -23.20 12.67
C ILE A 23 -44.29 -23.13 13.59
N SER A 24 -44.21 -22.47 14.75
CA SER A 24 -45.33 -22.32 15.69
C SER A 24 -46.37 -21.34 15.17
N PHE A 25 -45.94 -20.25 14.53
CA PHE A 25 -46.86 -19.29 13.91
C PHE A 25 -47.66 -19.93 12.76
N GLU A 26 -46.99 -20.72 11.92
CA GLU A 26 -47.63 -21.48 10.85
C GLU A 26 -48.71 -22.42 11.42
N GLN A 27 -48.38 -23.13 12.50
CA GLN A 27 -49.27 -24.10 13.10
C GLN A 27 -50.47 -23.46 13.81
N ASP A 28 -50.28 -22.32 14.48
CA ASP A 28 -51.31 -21.69 15.31
C ASP A 28 -52.20 -20.71 14.55
N VAL A 29 -51.70 -20.11 13.46
CA VAL A 29 -52.44 -19.07 12.71
C VAL A 29 -52.86 -19.55 11.34
N VAL A 30 -51.96 -20.21 10.59
CA VAL A 30 -52.23 -20.56 9.19
C VAL A 30 -53.16 -21.76 9.08
N ARG A 31 -52.91 -22.82 9.87
CA ARG A 31 -53.75 -24.05 9.84
C ARG A 31 -55.23 -23.80 10.16
N PRO A 32 -55.62 -23.12 11.25
CA PRO A 32 -57.04 -22.89 11.54
C PRO A 32 -57.70 -21.95 10.53
N GLY A 33 -56.96 -20.96 10.01
CA GLY A 33 -57.45 -20.10 8.94
C GLY A 33 -57.76 -20.86 7.65
N LEU A 34 -56.89 -21.80 7.26
CA LEU A 34 -57.09 -22.64 6.08
C LEU A 34 -58.23 -23.66 6.25
N ALA A 35 -58.37 -24.25 7.44
CA ALA A 35 -59.47 -25.16 7.74
C ALA A 35 -60.83 -24.43 7.71
N ASN A 36 -60.89 -23.21 8.25
CA ASN A 36 -62.09 -22.39 8.25
C ASN A 36 -62.45 -21.91 6.84
N SER A 37 -61.47 -21.47 6.04
CA SER A 37 -61.74 -21.00 4.67
C SER A 37 -62.40 -22.09 3.82
N HIS A 38 -61.96 -23.35 3.96
CA HIS A 38 -62.55 -24.48 3.25
C HIS A 38 -64.02 -24.73 3.62
N MET A 39 -64.43 -24.48 4.87
CA MET A 39 -65.85 -24.54 5.24
C MET A 39 -66.67 -23.42 4.59
N PHE A 40 -66.15 -22.18 4.57
CA PHE A 40 -66.85 -21.04 3.95
C PHE A 40 -67.07 -21.21 2.44
N PHE A 41 -66.12 -21.83 1.73
CA PHE A 41 -66.28 -22.11 0.30
C PHE A 41 -67.37 -23.15 0.00
N LYS A 42 -67.63 -24.09 0.92
CA LYS A 42 -68.70 -25.09 0.75
C LYS A 42 -70.09 -24.50 0.93
N GLU A 43 -70.25 -23.56 1.85
CA GLU A 43 -71.55 -23.03 2.20
C GLU A 43 -72.00 -21.90 1.26
N ARG A 44 -71.08 -21.02 0.83
CA ARG A 44 -71.38 -19.89 -0.07
C ARG A 44 -70.20 -19.56 -1.00
N PRO A 45 -70.03 -20.28 -2.13
CA PRO A 45 -68.86 -20.15 -3.00
C PRO A 45 -68.74 -18.78 -3.67
N LEU A 46 -69.87 -18.15 -4.03
CA LEU A 46 -69.88 -16.83 -4.71
C LEU A 46 -69.36 -15.69 -3.82
N THR A 47 -69.75 -15.65 -2.55
CA THR A 47 -69.27 -14.60 -1.63
C THR A 47 -67.82 -14.81 -1.25
N ALA A 48 -67.39 -16.07 -1.10
CA ALA A 48 -66.02 -16.40 -0.74
C ALA A 48 -65.01 -15.99 -1.84
N THR A 49 -65.34 -16.21 -3.12
CA THR A 49 -64.48 -15.77 -4.24
C THR A 49 -64.42 -14.24 -4.35
N PHE A 50 -65.54 -13.54 -4.17
CA PHE A 50 -65.57 -12.08 -4.19
C PHE A 50 -64.69 -11.47 -3.08
N VAL A 51 -64.83 -11.97 -1.85
CA VAL A 51 -64.01 -11.53 -0.71
C VAL A 51 -62.54 -11.84 -0.94
N SER A 52 -62.22 -13.00 -1.50
CA SER A 52 -60.83 -13.38 -1.82
C SER A 52 -60.21 -12.44 -2.85
N ILE A 53 -60.90 -12.18 -3.97
CA ILE A 53 -60.40 -11.27 -5.02
C ILE A 53 -60.29 -9.84 -4.49
N PHE A 54 -61.28 -9.35 -3.74
CA PHE A 54 -61.23 -8.03 -3.13
C PHE A 54 -60.09 -7.89 -2.13
N SER A 55 -59.85 -8.93 -1.30
CA SER A 55 -58.72 -8.99 -0.38
C SER A 55 -57.39 -8.98 -1.12
N LEU A 56 -57.27 -9.74 -2.22
CA LEU A 56 -56.05 -9.80 -3.03
C LEU A 56 -55.78 -8.44 -3.71
N LEU A 57 -56.81 -7.82 -4.29
CA LEU A 57 -56.72 -6.49 -4.89
C LEU A 57 -56.41 -5.40 -3.85
N SER A 58 -56.90 -5.55 -2.62
CA SER A 58 -56.60 -4.63 -1.52
C SER A 58 -55.18 -4.84 -0.96
N PHE A 59 -54.63 -6.04 -1.06
CA PHE A 59 -53.27 -6.34 -0.57
C PHE A 59 -52.19 -5.90 -1.56
N LEU A 60 -52.50 -5.94 -2.87
CA LEU A 60 -51.60 -5.49 -3.94
C LEU A 60 -51.00 -4.08 -3.70
N PRO A 61 -51.78 -3.03 -3.38
CA PRO A 61 -51.23 -1.70 -3.12
C PRO A 61 -50.35 -1.65 -1.86
N VAL A 62 -50.67 -2.44 -0.83
CA VAL A 62 -49.87 -2.53 0.39
C VAL A 62 -48.51 -3.17 0.07
N LEU A 63 -48.51 -4.26 -0.68
CA LEU A 63 -47.28 -4.96 -1.06
C LEU A 63 -46.42 -4.10 -2.00
N ALA A 64 -47.04 -3.40 -2.94
CA ALA A 64 -46.35 -2.44 -3.81
C ALA A 64 -45.73 -1.29 -3.01
N PHE A 65 -46.46 -0.73 -2.04
CA PHE A 65 -45.95 0.31 -1.15
C PHE A 65 -44.74 -0.17 -0.33
N VAL A 66 -44.83 -1.35 0.28
CA VAL A 66 -43.72 -1.94 1.04
C VAL A 66 -42.51 -2.20 0.14
N GLY A 67 -42.74 -2.77 -1.05
CA GLY A 67 -41.68 -3.04 -2.02
C GLY A 67 -40.97 -1.76 -2.49
N LEU A 68 -41.73 -0.73 -2.86
CA LEU A 68 -41.18 0.56 -3.28
C LEU A 68 -40.46 1.28 -2.14
N SER A 69 -41.02 1.24 -0.93
CA SER A 69 -40.37 1.83 0.25
C SER A 69 -39.04 1.16 0.55
N LEU A 70 -39.00 -0.18 0.52
CA LEU A 70 -37.76 -0.93 0.76
C LEU A 70 -36.74 -0.66 -0.35
N PHE A 71 -37.19 -0.66 -1.61
CA PHE A 71 -36.35 -0.34 -2.76
C PHE A 71 -35.76 1.07 -2.66
N ALA A 72 -36.55 2.06 -2.22
CA ALA A 72 -36.08 3.42 -2.02
C ALA A 72 -35.00 3.50 -0.92
N VAL A 73 -35.22 2.83 0.22
CA VAL A 73 -34.24 2.80 1.33
C VAL A 73 -32.92 2.14 0.89
N VAL A 74 -32.99 1.00 0.21
CA VAL A 74 -31.80 0.29 -0.30
C VAL A 74 -31.07 1.15 -1.33
N SER A 75 -31.79 1.74 -2.28
CA SER A 75 -31.21 2.59 -3.32
C SER A 75 -30.51 3.81 -2.70
N PHE A 76 -31.14 4.45 -1.72
CA PHE A 76 -30.54 5.59 -1.01
C PHE A 76 -29.30 5.18 -0.22
N THR A 77 -29.32 4.02 0.42
CA THR A 77 -28.18 3.49 1.18
C THR A 77 -26.99 3.19 0.26
N LEU A 78 -27.23 2.53 -0.88
CA LEU A 78 -26.20 2.26 -1.88
C LEU A 78 -25.63 3.56 -2.46
N PHE A 79 -26.49 4.53 -2.73
CA PHE A 79 -26.08 5.84 -3.21
C PHE A 79 -25.21 6.59 -2.20
N ALA A 80 -25.61 6.59 -0.92
CA ALA A 80 -24.81 7.19 0.16
C ALA A 80 -23.44 6.51 0.32
N LEU A 81 -23.40 5.17 0.22
CA LEU A 81 -22.16 4.40 0.27
C LEU A 81 -21.25 4.77 -0.92
N PHE A 82 -21.82 4.85 -2.12
CA PHE A 82 -21.08 5.25 -3.32
C PHE A 82 -20.48 6.65 -3.19
N LEU A 83 -21.27 7.63 -2.71
CA LEU A 83 -20.77 8.98 -2.44
C LEU A 83 -19.67 9.01 -1.38
N THR A 84 -19.79 8.18 -0.34
CA THR A 84 -18.77 8.06 0.72
C THR A 84 -17.47 7.52 0.14
N VAL A 85 -17.52 6.50 -0.71
CA VAL A 85 -16.34 5.93 -1.37
C VAL A 85 -15.68 6.95 -2.29
N ILE A 86 -16.46 7.67 -3.11
CA ILE A 86 -15.93 8.73 -3.98
C ILE A 86 -15.28 9.84 -3.14
N SER A 87 -15.98 10.31 -2.11
CA SER A 87 -15.47 11.37 -1.23
C SER A 87 -14.17 10.95 -0.54
N SER A 88 -14.12 9.73 -0.01
CA SER A 88 -12.90 9.19 0.62
C SER A 88 -11.77 9.07 -0.40
N GLY A 89 -12.05 8.58 -1.60
CA GLY A 89 -11.07 8.48 -2.68
C GLY A 89 -10.51 9.84 -3.07
N ALA A 90 -11.37 10.85 -3.22
CA ALA A 90 -10.95 12.21 -3.54
C ALA A 90 -10.02 12.82 -2.48
N VAL A 91 -10.32 12.60 -1.20
CA VAL A 91 -9.45 13.06 -0.09
C VAL A 91 -8.09 12.37 -0.13
N ILE A 92 -8.05 11.05 -0.36
CA ILE A 92 -6.79 10.30 -0.45
C ILE A 92 -5.94 10.82 -1.62
N ILE A 93 -6.54 11.01 -2.79
CA ILE A 93 -5.84 11.53 -3.98
C ILE A 93 -5.32 12.95 -3.72
N ALA A 94 -6.11 13.81 -3.08
CA ALA A 94 -5.69 15.16 -2.73
C ALA A 94 -4.50 15.16 -1.76
N LEU A 95 -4.55 14.34 -0.71
CA LEU A 95 -3.45 14.20 0.25
C LEU A 95 -2.18 13.66 -0.41
N LEU A 96 -2.32 12.66 -1.30
CA LEU A 96 -1.19 12.10 -2.04
C LEU A 96 -0.58 13.11 -3.00
N SER A 97 -1.41 13.95 -3.64
CA SER A 97 -0.95 15.06 -4.49
C SER A 97 -0.16 16.10 -3.68
N ILE A 98 -0.67 16.50 -2.51
CA ILE A 98 0.03 17.42 -1.60
C ILE A 98 1.36 16.82 -1.13
N LEU A 99 1.37 15.53 -0.77
CA LEU A 99 2.58 14.83 -0.36
C LEU A 99 3.61 14.76 -1.48
N CYS A 100 3.19 14.41 -2.69
CA CYS A 100 4.05 14.36 -3.87
C CYS A 100 4.65 15.75 -4.17
N PHE A 101 3.83 16.80 -4.12
CA PHE A 101 4.28 18.18 -4.29
C PHE A 101 5.30 18.59 -3.23
N ALA A 102 5.08 18.24 -1.95
CA ALA A 102 6.00 18.54 -0.87
C ALA A 102 7.34 17.78 -1.02
N LEU A 103 7.30 16.51 -1.40
CA LEU A 103 8.50 15.72 -1.70
C LEU A 103 9.30 16.33 -2.85
N PHE A 104 8.61 16.74 -3.91
CA PHE A 104 9.24 17.41 -5.04
C PHE A 104 9.88 18.73 -4.62
N ALA A 105 9.17 19.59 -3.87
CA ALA A 105 9.70 20.84 -3.37
C ALA A 105 10.95 20.62 -2.48
N ASN A 106 10.93 19.61 -1.60
CA ASN A 106 12.07 19.23 -0.77
C ASN A 106 13.25 18.72 -1.59
N PHE A 107 12.99 17.90 -2.61
CA PHE A 107 14.01 17.39 -3.52
C PHE A 107 14.72 18.53 -4.26
N PHE A 108 13.96 19.48 -4.82
CA PHE A 108 14.52 20.67 -5.47
C PHE A 108 15.28 21.54 -4.48
N THR A 109 14.74 21.76 -3.29
CA THR A 109 15.42 22.52 -2.23
C THR A 109 16.77 21.87 -1.88
N SER A 110 16.80 20.55 -1.74
CA SER A 110 18.02 19.79 -1.45
C SER A 110 19.06 19.91 -2.58
N ILE A 111 18.64 19.79 -3.85
CA ILE A 111 19.52 19.97 -5.01
C ILE A 111 20.06 21.41 -5.08
N LEU A 112 19.19 22.41 -4.91
CA LEU A 112 19.60 23.81 -4.93
C LEU A 112 20.55 24.13 -3.79
N LEU A 113 20.28 23.62 -2.60
CA LEU A 113 21.16 23.84 -1.45
C LEU A 113 22.52 23.16 -1.64
N THR A 114 22.53 21.92 -2.12
CA THR A 114 23.78 21.17 -2.39
C THR A 114 24.58 21.85 -3.50
N SER A 115 23.93 22.26 -4.59
CA SER A 115 24.58 22.96 -5.69
C SER A 115 25.09 24.35 -5.27
N LEU A 116 24.35 25.09 -4.43
CA LEU A 116 24.79 26.37 -3.88
C LEU A 116 26.01 26.21 -2.97
N ILE A 117 26.03 25.20 -2.09
CA ILE A 117 27.18 24.90 -1.23
C ILE A 117 28.39 24.53 -2.10
N ALA A 118 28.21 23.64 -3.08
CA ALA A 118 29.27 23.25 -4.01
C ALA A 118 29.81 24.46 -4.79
N PHE A 119 28.93 25.30 -5.32
CA PHE A 119 29.30 26.51 -6.05
C PHE A 119 30.04 27.51 -5.16
N CYS A 120 29.56 27.74 -3.93
CA CYS A 120 30.20 28.62 -2.96
C CYS A 120 31.61 28.12 -2.60
N TYR A 121 31.77 26.81 -2.38
CA TYR A 121 33.07 26.19 -2.15
C TYR A 121 34.02 26.40 -3.33
N LEU A 122 33.57 26.11 -4.57
CA LEU A 122 34.36 26.31 -5.77
C LEU A 122 34.76 27.78 -5.95
N PHE A 123 33.85 28.71 -5.64
CA PHE A 123 34.09 30.15 -5.74
C PHE A 123 35.11 30.63 -4.71
N ILE A 124 35.00 30.20 -3.45
CA ILE A 124 35.99 30.51 -2.41
C ILE A 124 37.37 29.97 -2.81
N ARG A 125 37.43 28.72 -3.28
CA ARG A 125 38.69 28.10 -3.71
C ARG A 125 39.31 28.85 -4.88
N LEU A 126 38.52 29.22 -5.89
CA LEU A 126 38.98 30.05 -7.00
C LEU A 126 39.52 31.40 -6.50
N ALA A 127 38.81 32.06 -5.57
CA ALA A 127 39.24 33.34 -5.01
C ALA A 127 40.58 33.24 -4.27
N VAL A 128 40.81 32.14 -3.54
CA VAL A 128 42.11 31.86 -2.89
C VAL A 128 43.21 31.66 -3.94
N LEU A 129 43.01 30.81 -4.95
CA LEU A 129 44.01 30.55 -5.99
C LEU A 129 44.36 31.81 -6.82
N VAL A 130 43.36 32.65 -7.13
CA VAL A 130 43.58 33.92 -7.84
C VAL A 130 44.36 34.92 -6.99
N ARG A 131 44.14 34.93 -5.68
CA ARG A 131 44.87 35.80 -4.75
C ARG A 131 46.35 35.39 -4.63
N GLU A 132 46.65 34.10 -4.65
CA GLU A 132 48.02 33.58 -4.53
C GLU A 132 48.80 33.60 -5.85
N GLY A 133 48.16 33.23 -6.96
CA GLY A 133 48.82 33.01 -8.26
C GLY A 133 48.38 33.93 -9.41
N GLY A 134 47.51 34.92 -9.14
CA GLY A 134 47.00 35.82 -10.18
C GLY A 134 46.24 35.08 -11.29
N SER A 135 46.60 35.33 -12.55
CA SER A 135 45.95 34.71 -13.72
C SER A 135 46.26 33.21 -13.86
N THR A 136 47.42 32.76 -13.40
CA THR A 136 47.82 31.34 -13.46
C THR A 136 46.93 30.45 -12.56
N GLY A 137 46.38 31.03 -11.48
CA GLY A 137 45.45 30.32 -10.59
C GLY A 137 44.18 29.83 -11.28
N ILE A 138 43.71 30.54 -12.32
CA ILE A 138 42.49 30.19 -13.06
C ILE A 138 42.70 28.91 -13.87
N SER A 139 43.84 28.81 -14.58
CA SER A 139 44.18 27.60 -15.35
C SER A 139 44.35 26.38 -14.45
N GLN A 140 44.96 26.56 -13.28
CA GLN A 140 45.13 25.48 -12.32
C GLN A 140 43.77 25.01 -11.77
N TRP A 141 42.91 25.93 -11.35
CA TRP A 141 41.54 25.62 -10.91
C TRP A 141 40.74 24.86 -11.98
N CYS A 142 40.81 25.28 -13.24
CA CYS A 142 40.09 24.63 -14.34
C CYS A 142 40.55 23.18 -14.54
N SER A 143 41.86 22.93 -14.42
CA SER A 143 42.42 21.57 -14.48
C SER A 143 41.97 20.70 -13.30
N GLU A 144 41.91 21.26 -12.09
CA GLU A 144 41.41 20.55 -10.90
C GLU A 144 39.93 20.18 -11.05
N VAL A 145 39.07 21.13 -11.44
CA VAL A 145 37.63 20.88 -11.65
C VAL A 145 37.40 19.86 -12.75
N THR A 146 38.14 19.96 -13.86
CA THR A 146 38.06 18.98 -14.96
C THR A 146 38.46 17.59 -14.47
N GLN A 147 39.52 17.50 -13.67
CA GLN A 147 39.96 16.23 -13.10
C GLN A 147 38.89 15.59 -12.18
N TYR A 148 38.21 16.38 -11.35
CA TYR A 148 37.11 15.88 -10.50
C TYR A 148 35.88 15.40 -11.30
N VAL A 149 35.59 16.03 -12.44
CA VAL A 149 34.43 15.65 -13.28
C VAL A 149 34.74 14.45 -14.18
N THR A 150 35.94 14.39 -14.77
CA THR A 150 36.30 13.36 -15.75
C THR A 150 36.80 12.08 -15.11
N ASN A 151 37.43 12.16 -13.93
CA ASN A 151 37.89 11.00 -13.19
C ASN A 151 37.27 11.06 -11.78
N PRO A 152 35.99 10.63 -11.63
CA PRO A 152 35.49 10.21 -10.34
C PRO A 152 36.23 8.91 -10.01
N LYS A 153 37.51 9.04 -9.68
CA LYS A 153 38.29 7.95 -9.13
C LYS A 153 37.54 7.62 -7.85
N LEU A 154 36.76 6.54 -7.90
CA LEU A 154 36.30 5.81 -6.74
C LEU A 154 37.59 5.56 -5.97
N GLU A 155 37.92 6.47 -5.06
CA GLU A 155 38.75 6.15 -3.93
C GLU A 155 37.96 5.02 -3.28
N GLU A 156 38.28 3.79 -3.68
CA GLU A 156 38.08 2.62 -2.84
C GLU A 156 38.72 3.05 -1.52
N MET A 157 37.88 3.58 -0.61
CA MET A 157 38.26 3.70 0.77
C MET A 157 38.77 2.31 1.10
N PRO A 158 40.04 2.15 1.49
CA PRO A 158 40.53 0.86 1.95
C PRO A 158 39.55 0.47 3.04
N VAL A 159 38.65 -0.45 2.70
CA VAL A 159 37.74 -1.08 3.64
C VAL A 159 38.68 -1.49 4.74
N ALA A 160 38.47 -0.94 5.93
CA ALA A 160 39.18 -1.36 7.12
C ALA A 160 38.75 -2.80 7.41
N GLU A 161 39.21 -3.71 6.57
CA GLU A 161 39.27 -5.14 6.79
C GLU A 161 40.16 -5.29 8.02
N HIS A 162 39.61 -5.95 9.04
CA HIS A 162 40.23 -6.19 10.33
C HIS A 162 40.29 -5.05 11.36
N ALA A 163 39.11 -4.55 11.75
CA ALA A 163 38.85 -4.40 13.19
C ALA A 163 38.37 -5.77 13.73
N THR A 164 39.32 -6.67 13.99
CA THR A 164 39.10 -7.90 14.75
C THR A 164 38.53 -7.52 16.11
N ILE A 165 37.22 -7.70 16.30
CA ILE A 165 36.60 -7.65 17.62
C ILE A 165 37.26 -8.78 18.43
N PRO A 166 37.95 -8.50 19.55
CA PRO A 166 38.39 -9.54 20.47
C PRO A 166 37.13 -10.08 21.13
N THR A 167 36.67 -11.23 20.66
CA THR A 167 35.71 -12.05 21.36
C THR A 167 36.42 -12.62 22.59
N GLU A 168 36.32 -11.94 23.73
CA GLU A 168 36.48 -12.59 25.04
C GLU A 168 35.32 -13.60 25.19
N SER A 169 35.50 -14.78 24.57
CA SER A 169 34.79 -15.99 24.96
C SER A 169 35.65 -16.70 25.99
N GLU A 170 35.24 -16.50 27.24
CA GLU A 170 35.60 -17.28 28.41
C GLU A 170 35.31 -18.78 28.15
N SER A 171 36.40 -19.55 28.02
CA SER A 171 36.72 -20.83 28.67
C SER A 171 35.69 -21.96 28.79
N GLU A 172 36.23 -23.18 28.59
CA GLU A 172 35.69 -24.55 28.76
C GLU A 172 34.86 -25.10 27.59
N GLY A 173 35.32 -26.08 26.81
CA GLY A 173 36.53 -26.87 26.84
C GLY A 173 36.38 -28.12 25.97
N VAL A 174 37.53 -28.74 25.71
CA VAL A 174 37.71 -30.20 25.52
C VAL A 174 37.53 -30.78 24.10
N PHE A 175 38.65 -31.35 23.65
CA PHE A 175 38.90 -32.40 22.63
C PHE A 175 38.89 -32.00 21.15
N VAL A 176 40.04 -31.86 20.48
CA VAL A 176 41.08 -32.85 20.12
C VAL A 176 40.60 -33.95 19.16
N HIS A 177 40.72 -33.68 17.86
CA HIS A 177 41.38 -34.56 16.89
C HIS A 177 41.69 -33.73 15.63
N LYS A 178 42.94 -33.37 15.31
CA LYS A 178 44.13 -34.18 15.00
C LYS A 178 44.07 -34.77 13.58
N ASP A 179 45.10 -34.38 12.83
CA ASP A 179 45.58 -34.91 11.53
C ASP A 179 44.75 -34.54 10.30
N ALA A 180 45.32 -34.30 9.12
CA ALA A 180 46.67 -34.02 8.65
C ALA A 180 46.55 -33.80 7.12
N ALA A 181 47.47 -33.01 6.58
CA ALA A 181 48.01 -33.12 5.23
C ALA A 181 47.10 -32.88 4.01
N GLU A 182 47.41 -31.79 3.29
CA GLU A 182 47.73 -31.69 1.84
C GLU A 182 47.42 -30.24 1.44
N ARG A 183 48.37 -29.31 1.27
CA ARG A 183 49.58 -29.29 0.43
C ARG A 183 49.29 -29.60 -1.04
N SER A 184 48.82 -28.59 -1.78
CA SER A 184 49.10 -28.40 -3.21
C SER A 184 48.57 -27.02 -3.63
N SER A 185 49.34 -25.93 -3.64
CA SER A 185 50.23 -25.49 -4.72
C SER A 185 49.73 -25.81 -6.13
N HIS A 186 48.93 -24.92 -6.73
CA HIS A 186 48.91 -24.78 -8.18
C HIS A 186 48.63 -23.35 -8.62
N SER A 187 49.71 -22.70 -9.04
CA SER A 187 49.77 -21.57 -9.95
C SER A 187 49.22 -21.96 -11.33
N HIS A 188 48.30 -21.18 -11.88
CA HIS A 188 48.04 -21.13 -13.32
C HIS A 188 47.42 -19.75 -13.62
N ASP A 189 48.17 -18.77 -14.10
CA ASP A 189 48.55 -18.52 -15.51
C ASP A 189 47.36 -18.15 -16.40
N GLU A 190 47.50 -17.01 -17.09
CA GLU A 190 46.97 -16.70 -18.43
C GLU A 190 45.43 -16.80 -18.66
N HIS A 191 44.74 -16.09 -19.55
CA HIS A 191 44.93 -15.08 -20.59
C HIS A 191 43.48 -14.72 -21.04
N ASP A 192 43.35 -13.96 -22.14
CA ASP A 192 42.14 -13.69 -22.93
C ASP A 192 41.20 -12.59 -22.41
N GLU A 193 41.26 -11.36 -22.95
CA GLU A 193 40.79 -10.98 -24.31
C GLU A 193 39.41 -11.58 -24.64
N HIS A 194 38.37 -10.77 -24.48
CA HIS A 194 37.24 -10.85 -25.40
C HIS A 194 36.64 -9.46 -25.66
N ASP A 195 37.07 -8.95 -26.80
CA ASP A 195 36.42 -7.99 -27.67
C ASP A 195 35.05 -8.56 -28.10
N GLU A 196 33.95 -7.88 -27.77
CA GLU A 196 32.67 -8.05 -28.47
C GLU A 196 32.00 -6.68 -28.66
N ARG A 197 32.54 -5.99 -29.66
CA ARG A 197 31.83 -5.05 -30.52
C ARG A 197 30.65 -5.75 -31.21
N SER A 198 29.44 -5.67 -30.63
CA SER A 198 28.20 -5.95 -31.37
C SER A 198 27.54 -4.65 -31.82
N THR A 199 27.71 -4.39 -33.10
CA THR A 199 26.87 -3.55 -33.94
C THR A 199 25.46 -4.11 -34.00
N GLU A 200 24.47 -3.35 -33.52
CA GLU A 200 23.07 -3.60 -33.85
C GLU A 200 22.50 -2.34 -34.51
N GLU A 201 22.68 -2.31 -35.83
CA GLU A 201 21.84 -1.55 -36.74
C GLU A 201 20.44 -2.17 -36.73
N ASP A 202 19.41 -1.40 -36.42
CA ASP A 202 18.06 -1.77 -36.81
C ASP A 202 17.26 -0.57 -37.33
N HIS A 203 17.29 -0.48 -38.66
CA HIS A 203 16.15 -0.27 -39.55
C HIS A 203 14.87 0.33 -38.93
N VAL A 204 14.66 1.64 -39.11
CA VAL A 204 13.32 2.24 -39.15
C VAL A 204 13.00 2.67 -40.57
N LYS A 205 12.32 1.76 -41.27
CA LYS A 205 11.58 2.02 -42.51
C LYS A 205 10.11 2.03 -42.14
N VAL A 206 9.50 3.19 -41.96
CA VAL A 206 8.04 3.32 -41.88
C VAL A 206 7.59 4.27 -42.98
N GLN A 207 7.13 3.64 -44.05
CA GLN A 207 6.33 4.23 -45.09
C GLN A 207 4.89 3.79 -44.78
N GLY A 208 4.02 4.77 -44.54
CA GLY A 208 2.59 4.59 -44.27
C GLY A 208 1.93 5.94 -44.25
#